data_AF-A0A9E5K723-F1
#
_entry.id   AF-A0A9E5K723-F1
#
_cell.length_a   1.000
_cell.length_b   1.000
_cell.length_c   1.000
_cell.angle_alpha   90.00
_cell.angle_beta   90.00
_cell.angle_gamma   90.00
#
_symmetry.space_group_name_H-M   'P 1'
#
loop_
_entity.id
_entity.type
_entity.pdbx_description
1 polymer ?
#
loop_
_entity_poly.entity_id
_entity_poly.type
_entity_poly.pdbx_seq_one_letter_code
_entity_poly.pdbx_strand_id
1 'polypeptide(L)'
;MRHQLPPELHRAHQEIREIARGYGLNTFDIIFELVDYDEINEVAALGGFPNRYPHWRFGMEYDYLNKTYTYGLQKIYELVINNDPCYAYLQKGNAVVDQKLVMAHVYGHCDFFKNNMWFAHTNRKMLDEMANHATRIREFQDQLGVEVVEDFIDQCLSIDNLIDQYSVFQNAPAAKKSSLLVEDPESDAHRGLKKFQNKDYLENFVNPRSFIEEQEKRKREGQEKLRKFPARPERDVLAFLVNFAPLEGWQQEILSIVREEAYYFAPQAATKIMNEGWASYWHSTIMTKHVL
;
A
#
# COMPACT_ATOMS: atom_id res chain seq x y z
N MET A 1 1.62 -16.64 18.15
CA MET A 1 0.87 -17.43 19.18
C MET A 1 -0.58 -16.96 19.16
N ARG A 2 -1.59 -17.84 19.08
CA ARG A 2 -2.99 -17.40 19.18
C ARG A 2 -3.35 -17.20 20.65
N HIS A 3 -3.29 -15.96 21.12
CA HIS A 3 -3.72 -15.60 22.46
C HIS A 3 -5.24 -15.55 22.50
N GLN A 4 -5.88 -16.60 23.01
CA GLN A 4 -7.34 -16.60 23.20
C GLN A 4 -7.74 -15.56 24.24
N LEU A 5 -8.78 -14.77 23.94
CA LEU A 5 -9.36 -13.83 24.88
C LEU A 5 -9.80 -14.57 26.16
N PRO A 6 -9.51 -14.02 27.35
CA PRO A 6 -10.10 -14.49 28.59
C PRO A 6 -11.64 -14.55 28.48
N PRO A 7 -12.32 -15.49 29.17
CA PRO A 7 -13.78 -15.66 29.05
C PRO A 7 -14.59 -14.38 29.35
N GLU A 8 -14.08 -13.50 30.21
CA GLU A 8 -14.70 -12.21 30.52
C GLU A 8 -14.64 -11.25 29.33
N LEU A 9 -13.48 -11.12 28.70
CA LEU A 9 -13.29 -10.29 27.50
C LEU A 9 -14.03 -10.88 26.30
N HIS A 10 -14.11 -12.20 26.19
CA HIS A 10 -14.91 -12.85 25.17
C HIS A 10 -16.40 -12.52 25.31
N ARG A 11 -16.94 -12.53 26.53
CA ARG A 11 -18.32 -12.12 26.81
C ARG A 11 -18.55 -10.65 26.48
N ALA A 12 -17.64 -9.76 26.91
CA ALA A 12 -17.71 -8.35 26.59
C ALA A 12 -17.68 -8.09 25.08
N HIS A 13 -16.83 -8.81 24.34
CA HIS A 13 -16.79 -8.75 22.89
C HIS A 13 -18.14 -9.14 22.27
N GLN A 14 -18.74 -10.25 22.69
CA GLN A 14 -20.06 -10.68 22.18
C GLN A 14 -21.15 -9.66 22.49
N GLU A 15 -21.19 -9.11 23.71
CA GLU A 15 -22.14 -8.09 24.12
C GLU A 15 -22.02 -6.83 23.25
N ILE A 16 -20.81 -6.27 23.12
CA ILE A 16 -20.53 -5.09 22.30
C ILE A 16 -20.87 -5.35 20.84
N ARG A 17 -20.58 -6.55 20.32
CA ARG A 17 -20.92 -6.96 18.95
C ARG A 17 -22.41 -6.84 18.68
N GLU A 18 -23.24 -7.37 19.57
CA GLU A 18 -24.68 -7.35 19.41
C GLU A 18 -25.26 -5.93 19.55
N ILE A 19 -24.71 -5.11 20.47
CA ILE A 19 -25.08 -3.69 20.58
C ILE A 19 -24.72 -2.94 19.29
N ALA A 20 -23.50 -3.12 18.77
CA ALA A 20 -23.05 -2.47 17.54
C ALA A 20 -23.91 -2.87 16.34
N ARG A 21 -24.25 -4.15 16.21
CA ARG A 21 -25.20 -4.64 15.21
C ARG A 21 -26.60 -4.04 15.39
N GLY A 22 -27.07 -3.91 16.62
CA GLY A 22 -28.36 -3.28 16.94
C GLY A 22 -28.45 -1.81 16.50
N TYR A 23 -27.31 -1.10 16.49
CA TYR A 23 -27.20 0.25 15.93
C TYR A 23 -27.03 0.28 14.40
N GLY A 24 -26.87 -0.88 13.76
CA GLY A 24 -26.69 -0.98 12.31
C GLY A 24 -25.24 -0.87 11.83
N LEU A 25 -24.24 -0.97 12.71
CA LEU A 25 -22.84 -0.99 12.28
C LEU A 25 -22.59 -2.26 11.45
N ASN A 26 -22.01 -2.07 10.28
CA ASN A 26 -21.67 -3.12 9.34
C ASN A 26 -20.14 -3.30 9.34
N THR A 27 -19.66 -4.29 10.09
CA THR A 27 -18.23 -4.58 10.24
C THR A 27 -17.82 -5.87 9.52
N PHE A 28 -16.52 -6.08 9.34
CA PHE A 28 -15.97 -7.42 9.11
C PHE A 28 -16.06 -8.25 10.40
N ASP A 29 -15.72 -9.54 10.31
CA ASP A 29 -15.47 -10.31 11.53
C ASP A 29 -14.22 -9.75 12.21
N ILE A 30 -14.33 -9.43 13.50
CA ILE A 30 -13.24 -8.83 14.28
C ILE A 30 -12.63 -9.90 15.18
N ILE A 31 -11.31 -10.06 15.08
CA ILE A 31 -10.50 -10.94 15.91
C ILE A 31 -9.67 -10.05 16.84
N PHE A 32 -9.97 -10.12 18.14
CA PHE A 32 -9.14 -9.47 19.15
C PHE A 32 -8.06 -10.42 19.64
N GLU A 33 -6.82 -9.97 19.63
CA GLU A 33 -5.68 -10.66 20.20
C GLU A 33 -5.18 -9.89 21.42
N LEU A 34 -5.04 -10.59 22.55
CA LEU A 34 -4.50 -10.00 23.77
C LEU A 34 -2.97 -10.10 23.74
N VAL A 35 -2.30 -8.96 23.74
CA VAL A 35 -0.84 -8.85 23.67
C VAL A 35 -0.31 -8.13 24.90
N ASP A 36 0.92 -8.43 25.29
CA ASP A 36 1.62 -7.64 26.30
C ASP A 36 2.13 -6.31 25.72
N TYR A 37 2.82 -5.54 26.57
CA TYR A 37 3.35 -4.24 26.20
C TYR A 37 4.55 -4.34 25.22
N ASP A 38 5.34 -5.40 25.31
CA ASP A 38 6.48 -5.58 24.42
C ASP A 38 5.99 -5.99 23.03
N GLU A 39 5.11 -6.99 22.99
CA GLU A 39 4.46 -7.49 21.78
C GLU A 39 3.69 -6.39 21.03
N ILE A 40 2.96 -5.50 21.72
CA ILE A 40 2.24 -4.42 21.03
C ILE A 40 3.19 -3.42 20.37
N ASN A 41 4.35 -3.15 20.97
CA ASN A 41 5.37 -2.28 20.39
C ASN A 41 6.05 -2.93 19.19
N GLU A 42 6.35 -4.24 19.27
CA GLU A 42 6.92 -5.01 18.15
C GLU A 42 5.97 -4.96 16.95
N VAL A 43 4.70 -5.27 17.16
CA VAL A 43 3.69 -5.28 16.09
C VAL A 43 3.45 -3.86 15.57
N ALA A 44 3.41 -2.84 16.44
CA ALA A 44 3.26 -1.45 16.02
C ALA A 44 4.46 -0.95 15.19
N ALA A 45 5.68 -1.33 15.56
CA ALA A 45 6.89 -0.98 14.80
C ALA A 45 6.87 -1.56 13.38
N LEU A 46 6.27 -2.74 13.20
CA LEU A 46 6.04 -3.36 11.89
C LEU A 46 4.81 -2.80 11.15
N GLY A 47 4.13 -1.79 11.70
CA GLY A 47 2.95 -1.17 11.11
C GLY A 47 1.65 -1.97 11.28
N GLY A 48 1.58 -2.82 12.30
CA GLY A 48 0.44 -3.69 12.57
C GLY A 48 0.61 -5.14 12.11
N PHE A 49 1.60 -5.43 11.27
CA PHE A 49 1.75 -6.72 10.62
C PHE A 49 2.83 -7.57 11.32
N PRO A 50 2.49 -8.75 11.89
CA PRO A 50 3.47 -9.59 12.58
C PRO A 50 4.59 -10.10 11.66
N ASN A 51 4.29 -10.28 10.37
CA ASN A 51 5.26 -10.71 9.37
C ASN A 51 5.46 -9.59 8.36
N ARG A 52 6.63 -8.97 8.39
CA ARG A 52 7.09 -7.99 7.39
C ARG A 52 8.53 -8.30 7.02
N TYR A 53 9.00 -7.72 5.91
CA TYR A 53 10.39 -7.91 5.49
C TYR A 53 11.36 -7.36 6.54
N PRO A 54 12.54 -7.98 6.71
CA PRO A 54 13.52 -7.50 7.67
C PRO A 54 14.12 -6.17 7.19
N HIS A 55 14.12 -5.18 8.07
CA HIS A 55 14.73 -3.88 7.80
C HIS A 55 15.05 -3.14 9.11
N TRP A 56 16.24 -2.55 9.22
CA TRP A 56 16.73 -1.88 10.44
C TRP A 56 15.81 -0.76 10.95
N ARG A 57 15.12 -0.04 10.05
CA ARG A 57 14.12 0.99 10.39
C ARG A 57 13.07 0.51 11.39
N PHE A 58 12.61 -0.74 11.29
CA PHE A 58 11.63 -1.29 12.22
C PHE A 58 12.21 -1.47 13.63
N GLY A 59 13.49 -1.83 13.74
CA GLY A 59 14.19 -1.89 15.02
C GLY A 59 14.35 -0.51 15.67
N MET A 60 14.63 0.52 14.87
CA MET A 60 14.64 1.91 15.37
C MET A 60 13.26 2.35 15.85
N GLU A 61 12.21 2.05 15.09
CA GLU A 61 10.83 2.41 15.46
C GLU A 61 10.43 1.73 16.76
N TYR A 62 10.78 0.45 16.92
CA TYR A 62 10.56 -0.29 18.16
C TYR A 62 11.27 0.37 19.35
N ASP A 63 12.56 0.71 19.21
CA ASP A 63 13.31 1.37 20.28
C ASP A 63 12.69 2.73 20.66
N TYR A 64 12.22 3.50 19.67
CA TYR A 64 11.50 4.75 19.89
C TYR A 64 10.18 4.55 20.64
N LEU A 65 9.34 3.62 20.19
CA LEU A 65 8.05 3.31 20.82
C LEU A 65 8.26 2.82 22.26
N ASN A 66 9.23 1.92 22.46
CA ASN A 66 9.52 1.33 23.76
C ASN A 66 10.00 2.38 24.77
N LYS A 67 10.90 3.28 24.36
CA LYS A 67 11.36 4.39 25.22
C LYS A 67 10.23 5.35 25.55
N THR A 68 9.46 5.76 24.55
CA THR A 68 8.36 6.72 24.70
C THR A 68 7.33 6.23 25.73
N TYR A 69 6.97 4.95 25.68
CA TYR A 69 6.08 4.38 26.69
C TYR A 69 6.76 4.18 28.04
N THR A 70 8.03 3.74 28.09
CA THR A 70 8.77 3.58 29.36
C THR A 70 8.81 4.90 30.15
N TYR A 71 8.91 6.02 29.45
CA TYR A 71 8.85 7.36 30.06
C TYR A 71 7.43 7.89 30.27
N GLY A 72 6.39 7.10 29.96
CA GLY A 72 4.98 7.47 30.14
C GLY A 72 4.49 8.56 29.18
N LEU A 73 5.20 8.80 28.07
CA LEU A 73 4.88 9.86 27.11
C LEU A 73 3.77 9.44 26.12
N GLN A 74 3.62 8.14 25.87
CA GLN A 74 2.61 7.59 24.95
C GLN A 74 2.14 6.22 25.43
N LYS A 75 0.87 5.91 25.15
CA LYS A 75 0.29 4.58 25.34
C LYS A 75 -0.54 4.20 24.12
N ILE A 76 -0.29 3.01 23.58
CA ILE A 76 -1.09 2.43 22.49
C ILE A 76 -2.26 1.70 23.15
N TYR A 77 -3.46 2.27 23.06
CA TYR A 77 -4.67 1.62 23.57
C TYR A 77 -5.16 0.53 22.61
N GLU A 78 -5.00 0.76 21.32
CA GLU A 78 -5.45 -0.14 20.27
C GLU A 78 -4.53 -0.08 19.06
N LEU A 79 -4.52 -1.17 18.31
CA LEU A 79 -3.91 -1.25 17.00
C LEU A 79 -4.83 -2.10 16.13
N VAL A 80 -5.39 -1.52 15.07
CA VAL A 80 -6.39 -2.17 14.21
C VAL A 80 -5.86 -2.29 12.79
N ILE A 81 -5.94 -3.50 12.23
CA ILE A 81 -5.58 -3.80 10.85
C ILE A 81 -6.85 -3.93 10.01
N ASN A 82 -6.93 -3.13 8.94
CA ASN A 82 -7.97 -3.28 7.93
C ASN A 82 -7.73 -4.54 7.07
N ASN A 83 -8.34 -5.64 7.47
CA ASN A 83 -8.28 -6.94 6.81
C ASN A 83 -9.64 -7.65 6.94
N ASP A 84 -9.87 -8.71 6.19
CA ASP A 84 -11.06 -9.57 6.30
C ASP A 84 -10.62 -11.01 6.63
N PRO A 85 -10.62 -11.43 7.91
CA PRO A 85 -11.16 -10.74 9.08
C PRO A 85 -10.29 -9.57 9.56
N CYS A 86 -10.91 -8.64 10.28
CA CYS A 86 -10.26 -7.46 10.87
C CYS A 86 -9.54 -7.87 12.15
N TYR A 87 -8.27 -7.51 12.29
CA TYR A 87 -7.47 -7.85 13.47
C TYR A 87 -7.31 -6.62 14.37
N ALA A 88 -7.45 -6.82 15.67
CA ALA A 88 -7.24 -5.76 16.65
C ALA A 88 -6.45 -6.30 17.85
N TYR A 89 -5.45 -5.54 18.27
CA TYR A 89 -4.60 -5.90 19.41
C TYR A 89 -5.02 -5.14 20.66
N LEU A 90 -5.25 -5.88 21.74
CA LEU A 90 -5.62 -5.38 23.06
C LEU A 90 -4.43 -5.50 24.00
N GLN A 91 -4.05 -4.41 24.65
CA GLN A 91 -2.97 -4.44 25.62
C GLN A 91 -3.43 -5.08 26.94
N LYS A 92 -2.76 -6.14 27.39
CA LYS A 92 -3.10 -6.90 28.61
C LYS A 92 -3.14 -6.07 29.90
N GLY A 93 -2.34 -5.01 29.98
CA GLY A 93 -2.25 -4.12 31.15
C GLY A 93 -3.43 -3.16 31.33
N ASN A 94 -4.38 -3.12 30.39
CA ASN A 94 -5.53 -2.22 30.44
C ASN A 94 -6.58 -2.69 31.45
N ALA A 95 -7.23 -1.74 32.13
CA ALA A 95 -8.36 -2.05 33.00
C ALA A 95 -9.54 -2.59 32.19
N VAL A 96 -10.45 -3.34 32.82
CA VAL A 96 -11.60 -3.95 32.12
C VAL A 96 -12.45 -2.90 31.39
N VAL A 97 -12.63 -1.72 31.98
CA VAL A 97 -13.37 -0.60 31.34
C VAL A 97 -12.65 -0.12 30.08
N ASP A 98 -11.32 0.02 30.13
CA ASP A 98 -10.51 0.39 28.97
C ASP A 98 -10.58 -0.67 27.87
N GLN A 99 -10.55 -1.95 28.24
CA GLN A 99 -10.69 -3.05 27.27
C GLN A 99 -12.03 -2.97 26.54
N LYS A 100 -13.13 -2.74 27.29
CA LYS A 100 -14.46 -2.58 26.70
C LYS A 100 -14.57 -1.33 25.82
N LEU A 101 -13.96 -0.23 26.25
CA LEU A 101 -13.90 1.01 25.48
C LEU A 101 -13.17 0.79 24.16
N VAL A 102 -12.01 0.15 24.19
CA VAL A 102 -11.22 -0.18 22.99
C VAL A 102 -12.02 -1.12 22.09
N MET A 103 -12.62 -2.18 22.63
CA MET A 103 -13.46 -3.08 21.83
C MET A 103 -14.56 -2.32 21.08
N ALA A 104 -15.28 -1.43 21.76
CA ALA A 104 -16.32 -0.60 21.13
C ALA A 104 -15.76 0.38 20.09
N HIS A 105 -14.54 0.90 20.32
CA HIS A 105 -13.84 1.79 19.39
C HIS A 105 -13.44 1.07 18.11
N VAL A 106 -12.89 -0.14 18.22
CA VAL A 106 -12.53 -1.00 17.10
C VAL A 106 -13.74 -1.34 16.23
N TYR A 107 -14.95 -1.53 16.80
CA TYR A 107 -16.17 -1.70 16.00
C TYR A 107 -16.47 -0.48 15.12
N GLY A 108 -16.25 0.73 15.65
CA GLY A 108 -16.35 1.96 14.87
C GLY A 108 -15.31 2.02 13.74
N HIS A 109 -14.05 1.72 14.03
CA HIS A 109 -13.01 1.65 12.99
C HIS A 109 -13.33 0.62 11.91
N CYS A 110 -13.75 -0.58 12.29
CA CYS A 110 -14.04 -1.65 11.35
C CYS A 110 -15.23 -1.31 10.44
N ASP A 111 -16.27 -0.66 10.99
CA ASP A 111 -17.39 -0.14 10.22
C ASP A 111 -16.93 0.96 9.25
N PHE A 112 -16.06 1.87 9.70
CA PHE A 112 -15.49 2.90 8.85
C PHE A 112 -14.68 2.30 7.69
N PHE A 113 -13.79 1.36 7.97
CA PHE A 113 -12.98 0.68 6.95
C PHE A 113 -13.84 -0.06 5.93
N LYS A 114 -14.90 -0.74 6.37
CA LYS A 114 -15.74 -1.53 5.48
C LYS A 114 -16.60 -0.68 4.54
N ASN A 115 -17.09 0.47 5.01
CA ASN A 115 -18.11 1.25 4.31
C ASN A 115 -17.59 2.55 3.69
N ASN A 116 -16.34 2.96 3.98
CA ASN A 116 -15.76 4.17 3.42
C ASN A 116 -15.17 3.91 2.02
N MET A 117 -15.51 4.80 1.07
CA MET A 117 -15.05 4.73 -0.33
C MET A 117 -13.53 4.65 -0.46
N TRP A 118 -12.76 5.30 0.43
CA TRP A 118 -11.31 5.30 0.39
C TRP A 118 -10.68 3.92 0.61
N PHE A 119 -11.38 3.02 1.30
CA PHE A 119 -10.94 1.66 1.57
C PHE A 119 -11.57 0.63 0.60
N ALA A 120 -12.40 1.07 -0.36
CA ALA A 120 -13.08 0.16 -1.29
C ALA A 120 -12.10 -0.70 -2.11
N HIS A 121 -10.94 -0.14 -2.42
CA HIS A 121 -9.91 -0.76 -3.25
C HIS A 121 -8.69 -1.27 -2.45
N THR A 122 -8.69 -1.15 -1.12
CA THR A 122 -7.60 -1.69 -0.30
C THR A 122 -7.63 -3.20 -0.29
N ASN A 123 -6.46 -3.83 -0.31
CA ASN A 123 -6.34 -5.27 -0.21
C ASN A 123 -6.85 -5.76 1.15
N ARG A 124 -7.84 -6.66 1.14
CA ARG A 124 -8.47 -7.23 2.34
C ARG A 124 -7.73 -8.44 2.91
N LYS A 125 -6.64 -8.86 2.26
CA LYS A 125 -5.76 -9.95 2.68
C LYS A 125 -4.32 -9.47 2.83
N MET A 126 -4.16 -8.24 3.30
CA MET A 126 -2.84 -7.61 3.39
C MET A 126 -1.92 -8.36 4.37
N LEU A 127 -2.47 -9.09 5.36
CA LEU A 127 -1.66 -9.97 6.21
C LEU A 127 -0.92 -11.05 5.43
N ASP A 128 -1.58 -11.66 4.44
CA ASP A 128 -0.98 -12.70 3.59
C ASP A 128 0.02 -12.05 2.60
N GLU A 129 -0.32 -10.90 2.02
CA GLU A 129 0.58 -10.21 1.09
C GLU A 129 1.85 -9.69 1.77
N MET A 130 1.76 -9.13 2.97
CA MET A 130 2.95 -8.70 3.73
C MET A 130 3.88 -9.88 4.02
N ALA A 131 3.34 -11.08 4.26
CA ALA A 131 4.13 -12.30 4.41
C ALA A 131 4.77 -12.75 3.08
N ASN A 132 4.06 -12.58 1.96
CA ASN A 132 4.60 -12.82 0.62
C ASN A 132 5.75 -11.85 0.30
N HIS A 133 5.56 -10.55 0.54
CA HIS A 133 6.58 -9.51 0.40
C HIS A 133 7.83 -9.85 1.23
N ALA A 134 7.63 -10.25 2.50
CA ALA A 134 8.72 -10.64 3.38
C ALA A 134 9.52 -11.84 2.84
N THR A 135 8.82 -12.84 2.29
CA THR A 135 9.47 -14.00 1.65
C THR A 135 10.24 -13.58 0.42
N ARG A 136 9.66 -12.74 -0.43
CA ARG A 136 10.29 -12.29 -1.66
C ARG A 136 11.55 -11.46 -1.41
N ILE A 137 11.51 -10.56 -0.43
CA ILE A 137 12.68 -9.76 -0.04
C ILE A 137 13.79 -10.65 0.53
N ARG A 138 13.46 -11.66 1.35
CA ARG A 138 14.44 -12.63 1.83
C ARG A 138 15.11 -13.41 0.70
N GLU A 139 14.35 -13.84 -0.31
CA GLU A 139 14.92 -14.49 -1.49
C GLU A 139 15.95 -13.60 -2.21
N PHE A 140 15.68 -12.30 -2.32
CA PHE A 140 16.65 -11.37 -2.89
C PHE A 140 17.87 -11.18 -2.00
N GLN A 141 17.70 -11.10 -0.67
CA GLN A 141 18.80 -11.01 0.27
C GLN A 141 19.71 -12.24 0.21
N ASP A 142 19.13 -13.44 0.04
CA ASP A 142 19.88 -14.69 -0.10
C ASP A 142 20.70 -14.73 -1.41
N GLN A 143 20.19 -14.13 -2.49
CA GLN A 143 20.83 -14.14 -3.81
C GLN A 143 21.88 -13.03 -3.99
N LEU A 144 21.60 -11.83 -3.48
CA LEU A 144 22.36 -10.61 -3.76
C LEU A 144 23.16 -10.10 -2.55
N GLY A 145 22.84 -10.58 -1.35
CA GLY A 145 23.37 -10.09 -0.08
C GLY A 145 22.42 -9.11 0.61
N VAL A 146 22.45 -9.11 1.94
CA VAL A 146 21.56 -8.30 2.79
C VAL A 146 21.77 -6.80 2.55
N GLU A 147 23.03 -6.33 2.59
CA GLU A 147 23.38 -4.91 2.46
C GLU A 147 22.88 -4.31 1.14
N VAL A 148 23.06 -5.02 0.02
CA VAL A 148 22.65 -4.54 -1.31
C VAL A 148 21.14 -4.32 -1.41
N VAL A 149 20.37 -5.26 -0.84
CA VAL A 149 18.91 -5.19 -0.85
C VAL A 149 18.40 -4.15 0.13
N GLU A 150 18.97 -4.08 1.32
CA GLU A 150 18.61 -3.13 2.38
C GLU A 150 18.88 -1.68 1.94
N ASP A 151 20.05 -1.39 1.37
CA ASP A 151 20.40 -0.06 0.84
C ASP A 151 19.41 0.41 -0.24
N PHE A 152 18.94 -0.52 -1.08
CA PHE A 152 17.95 -0.20 -2.11
C PHE A 152 16.54 0.02 -1.50
N ILE A 153 16.16 -0.78 -0.51
CA ILE A 153 14.91 -0.57 0.23
C ILE A 153 14.93 0.80 0.92
N ASP A 154 16.04 1.21 1.53
CA ASP A 154 16.20 2.53 2.12
C ASP A 154 15.95 3.67 1.12
N GLN A 155 16.49 3.54 -0.09
CA GLN A 155 16.23 4.48 -1.17
C GLN A 155 14.73 4.51 -1.53
N CYS A 156 14.10 3.35 -1.66
CA CYS A 156 12.67 3.25 -1.95
C CYS A 156 11.82 3.89 -0.84
N LEU A 157 12.15 3.63 0.42
CA LEU A 157 11.44 4.17 1.59
C LEU A 157 11.59 5.68 1.74
N SER A 158 12.63 6.30 1.17
CA SER A 158 12.79 7.76 1.17
C SER A 158 11.77 8.49 0.27
N ILE A 159 11.12 7.78 -0.65
CA ILE A 159 10.16 8.30 -1.62
C ILE A 159 8.82 7.56 -1.60
N ASP A 160 8.55 6.76 -0.56
CA ASP A 160 7.35 5.92 -0.43
C ASP A 160 6.04 6.72 -0.47
N ASN A 161 6.08 7.99 -0.05
CA ASN A 161 4.96 8.91 -0.03
C ASN A 161 4.65 9.58 -1.39
N LEU A 162 5.50 9.39 -2.42
CA LEU A 162 5.34 10.02 -3.74
C LEU A 162 4.42 9.21 -4.67
N ILE A 163 3.23 8.86 -4.16
CA ILE A 163 2.17 8.16 -4.89
C ILE A 163 1.00 9.10 -5.22
N ASP A 164 0.22 8.79 -6.25
CA ASP A 164 -1.04 9.47 -6.52
C ASP A 164 -2.20 8.77 -5.82
N GLN A 165 -2.52 9.23 -4.61
CA GLN A 165 -3.59 8.67 -3.79
C GLN A 165 -4.98 8.71 -4.47
N TYR A 166 -5.18 9.63 -5.43
CA TYR A 166 -6.45 9.75 -6.14
C TYR A 166 -6.53 8.87 -7.39
N SER A 167 -5.42 8.28 -7.82
CA SER A 167 -5.37 7.42 -9.02
C SER A 167 -6.34 6.24 -8.92
N VAL A 168 -6.64 5.79 -7.71
CA VAL A 168 -7.55 4.69 -7.41
C VAL A 168 -9.02 5.01 -7.74
N PHE A 169 -9.43 6.29 -7.61
CA PHE A 169 -10.81 6.73 -7.90
C PHE A 169 -10.98 7.31 -9.29
N GLN A 170 -9.87 7.73 -9.89
CA GLN A 170 -9.86 7.99 -11.32
C GLN A 170 -10.11 6.62 -11.96
N ASN A 171 -11.24 6.45 -12.64
CA ASN A 171 -11.42 5.36 -13.58
C ASN A 171 -10.37 5.54 -14.67
N ALA A 172 -9.11 5.17 -14.37
CA ALA A 172 -8.11 5.00 -15.37
C ALA A 172 -8.71 3.95 -16.30
N PRO A 173 -8.92 4.25 -17.60
CA PRO A 173 -9.18 3.19 -18.54
C PRO A 173 -7.97 2.29 -18.39
N ALA A 174 -8.19 1.16 -17.73
CA ALA A 174 -7.28 0.12 -17.39
C ALA A 174 -5.79 0.47 -17.65
N ALA A 175 -4.95 0.28 -16.65
CA ALA A 175 -3.74 -0.49 -16.92
C ALA A 175 -4.15 -1.90 -17.44
N LYS A 176 -4.90 -1.96 -18.57
CA LYS A 176 -4.60 -2.82 -19.67
C LYS A 176 -3.10 -2.68 -19.71
N LYS A 177 -2.44 -3.76 -19.32
CA LYS A 177 -1.17 -4.17 -19.89
C LYS A 177 -0.92 -3.28 -21.10
N SER A 178 0.21 -2.60 -21.12
CA SER A 178 0.79 -2.01 -22.32
C SER A 178 1.13 -3.12 -23.36
N SER A 179 0.19 -4.04 -23.57
CA SER A 179 0.09 -5.06 -24.59
C SER A 179 -0.94 -4.65 -25.65
N LEU A 180 -1.47 -3.42 -25.64
CA LEU A 180 -2.41 -2.93 -26.68
C LEU A 180 -2.19 -1.47 -27.15
N LEU A 181 -1.07 -0.83 -26.76
CA LEU A 181 -0.48 0.27 -27.54
C LEU A 181 0.94 -0.09 -28.01
N VAL A 182 1.22 -1.39 -28.13
CA VAL A 182 1.87 -1.84 -29.35
C VAL A 182 0.80 -1.66 -30.43
N GLU A 183 0.63 -0.43 -30.92
CA GLU A 183 0.40 -0.30 -32.35
C GLU A 183 1.48 -1.18 -32.94
N ASP A 184 1.07 -2.29 -33.54
CA ASP A 184 1.93 -3.20 -34.24
C ASP A 184 3.02 -2.36 -34.93
N PRO A 185 4.32 -2.57 -34.64
CA PRO A 185 5.36 -1.82 -35.32
C PRO A 185 5.21 -1.94 -36.84
N GLU A 186 4.51 -2.97 -37.34
CA GLU A 186 4.10 -3.07 -38.74
C GLU A 186 2.95 -2.13 -39.14
N SER A 187 1.99 -1.81 -38.27
CA SER A 187 0.87 -0.91 -38.56
C SER A 187 1.27 0.57 -38.69
N ASP A 188 2.27 1.03 -37.92
CA ASP A 188 2.84 2.39 -38.04
C ASP A 188 4.14 2.44 -38.89
N ALA A 189 4.65 1.27 -39.31
CA ALA A 189 5.57 1.16 -40.45
C ALA A 189 4.86 1.43 -41.79
N HIS A 190 3.54 1.20 -41.86
CA HIS A 190 2.73 1.51 -43.06
C HIS A 190 2.34 2.98 -43.20
N ARG A 191 2.46 3.81 -42.16
CA ARG A 191 2.69 5.26 -42.35
C ARG A 191 4.16 5.45 -42.69
N GLY A 192 4.49 5.03 -43.92
CA GLY A 192 5.80 5.20 -44.50
C GLY A 192 6.29 6.63 -44.31
N LEU A 193 7.60 6.78 -44.15
CA LEU A 193 8.33 8.04 -44.28
C LEU A 193 7.63 8.90 -45.34
N LYS A 194 7.40 10.20 -45.06
CA LYS A 194 6.83 11.14 -46.04
C LYS A 194 7.79 11.24 -47.23
N LYS A 195 7.79 10.23 -48.10
CA LYS A 195 8.45 10.25 -49.39
C LYS A 195 7.68 11.27 -50.20
N PHE A 196 8.35 12.31 -50.65
CA PHE A 196 7.77 13.19 -51.65
C PHE A 196 7.44 12.33 -52.88
N GLN A 197 6.19 12.37 -53.34
CA GLN A 197 5.78 11.63 -54.53
C GLN A 197 6.51 12.22 -55.74
N ASN A 198 7.37 11.44 -56.38
CA ASN A 198 8.13 11.83 -57.56
C ASN A 198 8.17 10.70 -58.59
N LYS A 199 8.60 11.02 -59.82
CA LYS A 199 8.83 10.03 -60.88
C LYS A 199 10.09 9.22 -60.57
N ASP A 200 10.13 7.94 -60.98
CA ASP A 200 11.21 6.98 -60.66
C ASP A 200 12.64 7.50 -60.88
N TYR A 201 12.86 8.30 -61.93
CA TYR A 201 14.19 8.85 -62.24
C TYR A 201 14.66 9.97 -61.29
N LEU A 202 13.76 10.53 -60.46
CA LEU A 202 14.05 11.59 -59.48
C LEU A 202 14.18 11.05 -58.06
N GLU A 203 13.90 9.77 -57.80
CA GLU A 203 13.94 9.20 -56.44
C GLU A 203 15.30 9.40 -55.76
N ASN A 204 16.40 9.17 -56.49
CA ASN A 204 17.76 9.30 -55.95
C ASN A 204 18.15 10.76 -55.62
N PHE A 205 17.50 11.75 -56.25
CA PHE A 205 17.77 13.18 -56.02
C PHE A 205 16.83 13.80 -54.99
N VAL A 206 15.56 13.37 -54.94
CA VAL A 206 14.57 13.93 -54.03
C VAL A 206 14.54 13.19 -52.68
N ASN A 207 14.97 11.93 -52.64
CA ASN A 207 15.06 11.12 -51.44
C ASN A 207 16.44 10.41 -51.36
N PRO A 208 17.54 11.17 -51.22
CA PRO A 208 18.86 10.59 -51.08
C PRO A 208 18.90 9.65 -49.85
N ARG A 209 19.66 8.55 -49.94
CA ARG A 209 19.74 7.51 -48.89
C ARG A 209 20.08 8.08 -47.51
N SER A 210 20.95 9.09 -47.45
CA SER A 210 21.30 9.80 -46.22
C SER A 210 20.12 10.50 -45.55
N PHE A 211 19.18 11.07 -46.32
CA PHE A 211 17.99 11.73 -45.78
C PHE A 211 16.99 10.72 -45.20
N ILE A 212 16.86 9.55 -45.84
CA ILE A 212 16.03 8.44 -45.36
C ILE A 212 16.61 7.85 -44.07
N GLU A 213 17.91 7.58 -44.04
CA GLU A 213 18.62 7.05 -42.86
C GLU A 213 18.55 8.04 -41.67
N GLU A 214 18.66 9.35 -41.92
CA GLU A 214 18.55 10.36 -40.87
C GLU A 214 17.10 10.51 -40.34
N GLN A 215 16.10 10.38 -41.22
CA GLN A 215 14.69 10.32 -40.81
C GLN A 215 14.39 9.07 -39.98
N GLU A 216 14.91 7.90 -40.37
CA GLU A 216 14.76 6.65 -39.61
C GLU A 216 15.46 6.74 -38.25
N LYS A 217 16.67 7.29 -38.20
CA LYS A 217 17.39 7.54 -36.95
C LYS A 217 16.59 8.47 -36.03
N ARG A 218 16.05 9.58 -36.55
CA ARG A 218 15.19 10.50 -35.78
C ARG A 218 13.89 9.85 -35.31
N LYS A 219 13.24 9.02 -36.13
CA LYS A 219 12.03 8.28 -35.75
C LYS A 219 12.35 7.27 -34.64
N ARG A 220 13.47 6.55 -34.75
CA ARG A 220 13.95 5.59 -33.75
C ARG A 220 14.31 6.27 -32.42
N GLU A 221 15.06 7.37 -32.47
CA GLU A 221 15.39 8.17 -31.28
C GLU A 221 14.13 8.78 -30.63
N GLY A 222 13.16 9.21 -31.44
CA GLY A 222 11.86 9.68 -30.97
C GLY A 222 11.04 8.58 -30.29
N GLN A 223 10.98 7.39 -30.88
CA GLN A 223 10.32 6.21 -30.30
C GLN A 223 11.00 5.74 -29.02
N GLU A 224 12.33 5.77 -28.95
CA GLU A 224 13.06 5.47 -27.71
C GLU A 224 12.79 6.49 -26.60
N LYS A 225 12.64 7.78 -26.93
CA LYS A 225 12.24 8.81 -25.96
C LYS A 225 10.80 8.61 -25.47
N LEU A 226 9.88 8.28 -26.37
CA LEU A 226 8.48 7.93 -26.05
C LEU A 226 8.35 6.66 -25.22
N ARG A 227 9.29 5.71 -25.35
CA ARG A 227 9.36 4.53 -24.47
C ARG A 227 9.88 4.84 -23.07
N LYS A 228 10.66 5.91 -22.91
CA LYS A 228 11.31 6.29 -21.64
C LYS A 228 10.48 7.22 -20.78
N PHE A 229 9.47 7.89 -21.33
CA PHE A 229 8.63 8.83 -20.59
C PHE A 229 7.16 8.67 -20.97
N PRO A 230 6.24 8.80 -20.00
CA PRO A 230 4.81 8.75 -20.28
C PRO A 230 4.43 9.91 -21.20
N ALA A 231 3.39 9.70 -22.01
CA ALA A 231 2.88 10.71 -22.94
C ALA A 231 2.33 11.96 -22.24
N ARG A 232 1.97 11.84 -20.96
CA ARG A 232 1.51 12.94 -20.10
C ARG A 232 2.22 12.89 -18.75
N PRO A 233 2.43 14.03 -18.09
CA PRO A 233 2.94 14.04 -16.71
C PRO A 233 1.99 13.28 -15.78
N GLU A 234 2.54 12.34 -15.03
CA GLU A 234 1.83 11.56 -14.01
C GLU A 234 2.28 11.98 -12.62
N ARG A 235 1.39 11.87 -11.63
CA ARG A 235 1.69 12.24 -10.23
C ARG A 235 2.33 11.11 -9.43
N ASP A 236 2.11 9.86 -9.83
CA ASP A 236 2.65 8.68 -9.16
C ASP A 236 4.10 8.44 -9.57
N VAL A 237 5.03 8.92 -8.75
CA VAL A 237 6.47 8.84 -9.03
C VAL A 237 6.94 7.39 -8.94
N LEU A 238 6.43 6.60 -7.98
CA LEU A 238 6.79 5.20 -7.85
C LEU A 238 6.36 4.40 -9.09
N ALA A 239 5.14 4.60 -9.59
CA ALA A 239 4.68 3.96 -10.83
C ALA A 239 5.54 4.37 -12.03
N PHE A 240 5.92 5.64 -12.12
CA PHE A 240 6.81 6.12 -13.16
C PHE A 240 8.17 5.40 -13.11
N LEU A 241 8.78 5.31 -11.93
CA LEU A 241 10.06 4.63 -11.76
C LEU A 241 9.96 3.13 -12.08
N VAL A 242 8.92 2.44 -11.60
CA VAL A 242 8.70 1.02 -11.90
C VAL A 242 8.59 0.77 -13.41
N ASN A 243 7.96 1.66 -14.18
CA ASN A 243 7.71 1.43 -15.60
C ASN A 243 8.83 1.93 -16.53
N PHE A 244 9.56 2.96 -16.14
CA PHE A 244 10.44 3.71 -17.04
C PHE A 244 11.89 3.82 -16.57
N ALA A 245 12.18 3.59 -15.29
CA ALA A 245 13.56 3.65 -14.81
C ALA A 245 14.35 2.41 -15.26
N PRO A 246 15.67 2.55 -15.50
CA PRO A 246 16.54 1.44 -15.88
C PRO A 246 16.89 0.58 -14.65
N LEU A 247 15.88 -0.07 -14.06
CA LEU A 247 16.02 -0.93 -12.89
C LEU A 247 16.28 -2.38 -13.30
N GLU A 248 17.04 -3.10 -12.47
CA GLU A 248 17.11 -4.56 -12.56
C GLU A 248 15.77 -5.18 -12.12
N GLY A 249 15.52 -6.44 -12.53
CA GLY A 249 14.24 -7.09 -12.25
C GLY A 249 13.88 -7.14 -10.75
N TRP A 250 14.88 -7.39 -9.89
CA TRP A 250 14.67 -7.42 -8.44
C TRP A 250 14.39 -6.03 -7.86
N GLN A 251 15.07 -4.99 -8.37
CA GLN A 251 14.84 -3.60 -7.96
C GLN A 251 13.43 -3.13 -8.32
N GLN A 252 12.98 -3.46 -9.53
CA GLN A 252 11.63 -3.16 -10.00
C GLN A 252 10.57 -3.83 -9.10
N GLU A 253 10.83 -5.06 -8.67
CA GLU A 253 9.93 -5.82 -7.80
C GLU A 253 9.89 -5.24 -6.37
N ILE A 254 11.04 -4.91 -5.77
CA ILE A 254 11.09 -4.23 -4.46
C ILE A 254 10.35 -2.89 -4.50
N LEU A 255 10.57 -2.09 -5.54
CA LEU A 255 9.89 -0.80 -5.68
C LEU A 255 8.37 -0.98 -5.85
N SER A 256 7.95 -2.06 -6.51
CA SER A 256 6.54 -2.43 -6.65
C SER A 256 5.92 -2.84 -5.31
N ILE A 257 6.64 -3.61 -4.49
CA ILE A 257 6.25 -3.98 -3.12
C ILE A 257 6.06 -2.71 -2.29
N VAL A 258 7.05 -1.81 -2.24
CA VAL A 258 6.97 -0.55 -1.47
C VAL A 258 5.78 0.29 -1.93
N ARG A 259 5.54 0.37 -3.24
CA ARG A 259 4.38 1.08 -3.79
C ARG A 259 3.07 0.45 -3.34
N GLU A 260 2.94 -0.88 -3.39
CA GLU A 260 1.73 -1.57 -2.94
C GLU A 260 1.44 -1.34 -1.46
N GLU A 261 2.46 -1.42 -0.60
CA GLU A 261 2.33 -1.11 0.83
C GLU A 261 1.93 0.35 1.05
N ALA A 262 2.52 1.30 0.30
CA ALA A 262 2.18 2.72 0.40
C ALA A 262 0.69 2.98 0.05
N TYR A 263 0.17 2.34 -1.00
CA TYR A 263 -1.24 2.44 -1.37
C TYR A 263 -2.19 1.82 -0.32
N TYR A 264 -1.75 0.80 0.41
CA TYR A 264 -2.54 0.24 1.51
C TYR A 264 -2.66 1.22 2.69
N PHE A 265 -1.57 1.89 3.06
CA PHE A 265 -1.58 2.83 4.20
C PHE A 265 -2.15 4.21 3.85
N ALA A 266 -2.15 4.62 2.58
CA ALA A 266 -2.57 5.97 2.19
C ALA A 266 -4.01 6.34 2.60
N PRO A 267 -5.04 5.49 2.44
CA PRO A 267 -6.39 5.77 2.90
C PRO A 267 -6.47 6.06 4.40
N GLN A 268 -5.73 5.32 5.22
CA GLN A 268 -5.71 5.49 6.67
C GLN A 268 -5.07 6.83 7.06
N ALA A 269 -3.99 7.22 6.39
CA ALA A 269 -3.38 8.54 6.59
C ALA A 269 -4.31 9.67 6.16
N ALA A 270 -4.95 9.55 4.98
CA ALA A 270 -5.81 10.57 4.41
C ALA A 270 -7.12 10.78 5.20
N THR A 271 -7.67 9.71 5.78
CA THR A 271 -8.97 9.73 6.48
C THR A 271 -8.88 9.68 8.00
N LYS A 272 -7.66 9.77 8.57
CA LYS A 272 -7.38 9.60 10.00
C LYS A 272 -8.37 10.32 10.91
N ILE A 273 -8.53 11.65 10.75
CA ILE A 273 -9.42 12.46 11.61
C ILE A 273 -10.86 11.95 11.57
N MET A 274 -11.36 11.57 10.40
CA MET A 274 -12.73 11.09 10.24
C MET A 274 -12.90 9.69 10.84
N ASN A 275 -11.90 8.80 10.64
CA ASN A 275 -11.90 7.47 11.21
C ASN A 275 -11.91 7.50 12.75
N GLU A 276 -10.98 8.25 13.36
CA GLU A 276 -10.91 8.44 14.81
C GLU A 276 -12.19 9.09 15.35
N GLY A 277 -12.74 10.08 14.63
CA GLY A 277 -13.99 10.74 15.03
C GLY A 277 -15.20 9.81 15.01
N TRP A 278 -15.30 8.95 13.98
CA TRP A 278 -16.38 7.96 13.87
C TRP A 278 -16.31 6.90 14.97
N ALA A 279 -15.11 6.37 15.21
CA ALA A 279 -14.88 5.42 16.29
C ALA A 279 -15.09 6.05 17.68
N SER A 280 -14.69 7.33 17.84
CA SER A 280 -14.93 8.12 19.05
C SER A 280 -16.40 8.44 19.31
N TYR A 281 -17.21 8.55 18.26
CA TYR A 281 -18.66 8.70 18.41
C TYR A 281 -19.28 7.39 18.92
N TRP A 282 -18.91 6.27 18.31
CA TRP A 282 -19.51 4.97 18.61
C TRP A 282 -19.09 4.40 19.96
N HIS A 283 -17.80 4.44 20.31
CA HIS A 283 -17.38 3.93 21.61
C HIS A 283 -18.03 4.72 22.76
N SER A 284 -18.23 6.03 22.62
CA SER A 284 -18.86 6.88 23.64
C SER A 284 -20.34 6.54 23.75
N THR A 285 -21.02 6.38 22.61
CA THR A 285 -22.44 6.03 22.55
C THR A 285 -22.71 4.63 23.12
N ILE A 286 -21.88 3.64 22.77
CA ILE A 286 -22.00 2.27 23.27
C ILE A 286 -21.68 2.22 24.76
N MET A 287 -20.58 2.84 25.19
CA MET A 287 -20.16 2.82 26.59
C MET A 287 -21.19 3.49 27.49
N THR A 288 -21.63 4.71 27.17
CA THR A 288 -22.52 5.49 28.05
C THR A 288 -23.96 5.03 28.10
N LYS A 289 -24.45 4.32 27.08
CA LYS A 289 -25.86 3.92 27.00
C LYS A 289 -26.10 2.46 27.37
N HIS A 290 -25.10 1.59 27.28
CA HIS A 290 -25.29 0.14 27.38
C HIS A 290 -24.28 -0.60 28.26
N VAL A 291 -23.03 -0.12 28.35
CA VAL A 291 -21.92 -0.93 28.89
C VAL A 291 -21.41 -0.45 30.26
N LEU A 292 -21.48 0.85 30.55
CA LEU A 292 -21.10 1.45 31.83
C LEU A 292 -22.13 1.18 32.94
#